data_AF-A0A920PJG7-F1
#
_entry.id   AF-A0A920PJG7-F1
#
_cell.length_a   1.000
_cell.length_b   1.000
_cell.length_c   1.000
_cell.angle_alpha   90.00
_cell.angle_beta   90.00
_cell.angle_gamma   90.00
#
_symmetry.space_group_name_H-M   'P 1'
#
loop_
_entity.id
_entity.type
_entity.pdbx_description
1 polymer ?
#
loop_
_entity_poly.entity_id
_entity_poly.type
_entity_poly.pdbx_seq_one_letter_code
_entity_poly.pdbx_strand_id
1 'polypeptide(L)'
;MWHCNRESDVCGVGLELIKQTPLEFPRYETVGPVTRHFDLKGYQVTTGIGADLMQGARDAVSGMIDLLSTQQGISPVEGPYAL
;
A
#
# COMPACT_ATOMS: atom_id res chain seq x y z
N MET A 1 1.39 15.60 13.21
CA MET A 1 0.04 15.75 12.62
C MET A 1 0.13 16.89 11.61
N TRP A 2 0.25 16.57 10.31
CA TRP A 2 0.36 17.62 9.29
C TRP A 2 -1.04 18.09 8.90
N HIS A 3 -1.35 19.34 9.22
CA HIS A 3 -2.54 20.00 8.71
C HIS A 3 -2.18 20.74 7.42
N CYS A 4 -2.67 20.23 6.30
CA CYS A 4 -2.65 20.94 5.03
C CYS A 4 -3.83 21.92 5.02
N ASN A 5 -3.53 23.22 5.10
CA ASN A 5 -4.54 24.26 5.06
C ASN A 5 -4.93 24.53 3.59
N ARG A 6 -6.23 24.57 3.30
CA ARG A 6 -6.80 24.50 1.94
C ARG A 6 -6.60 25.75 1.06
N GLU A 7 -5.70 26.64 1.46
CA GLU A 7 -5.58 28.02 0.93
C GLU A 7 -4.15 28.40 0.54
N SER A 8 -3.26 27.42 0.37
CA SER A 8 -1.86 27.66 -0.02
C SER A 8 -1.36 26.57 -0.97
N ASP A 9 -0.83 26.97 -2.13
CA ASP A 9 -0.28 26.12 -3.21
C ASP A 9 0.96 25.28 -2.82
N VAL A 10 1.21 25.06 -1.53
CA VAL A 10 2.44 24.44 -1.01
C VAL A 10 2.11 23.14 -0.29
N CYS A 11 2.51 22.03 -0.90
CA CYS A 11 2.54 20.71 -0.26
C CYS A 11 3.89 20.49 0.43
N GLY A 12 3.89 20.45 1.76
CA GLY A 12 5.03 19.99 2.55
C GLY A 12 5.05 18.46 2.65
N VAL A 13 6.22 17.84 2.50
CA VAL A 13 6.40 16.39 2.70
C VAL A 13 7.49 16.12 3.73
N GLY A 14 7.27 15.10 4.57
CA GLY A 14 8.29 14.54 5.44
C GLY A 14 8.94 13.34 4.76
N LEU A 15 10.25 13.16 4.94
CA LEU A 15 11.00 12.06 4.36
C LEU A 15 11.70 11.29 5.49
N GLU A 16 11.45 9.98 5.54
CA GLU A 16 12.09 9.07 6.47
C GLU A 16 12.70 7.90 5.69
N LEU A 17 13.86 7.41 6.15
CA LEU A 17 14.54 6.26 5.55
C LEU A 17 14.32 5.01 6.39
N ILE A 18 13.65 4.03 5.81
CA ILE A 18 13.57 2.68 6.37
C ILE A 18 14.67 1.84 5.71
N LYS A 19 15.64 1.41 6.49
CA LYS A 19 16.78 0.63 5.98
C LYS A 19 16.35 -0.79 5.63
N GLN A 20 17.04 -1.38 4.64
CA GLN A 20 16.89 -2.78 4.27
C GLN A 20 15.44 -3.18 3.95
N THR A 21 14.66 -2.25 3.41
CA THR A 21 13.30 -2.50 2.92
C THR A 21 13.29 -2.29 1.40
N PRO A 22 13.87 -3.20 0.62
CA PRO A 22 13.79 -3.13 -0.84
C PRO A 22 12.33 -3.35 -1.24
N LEU A 23 11.70 -2.32 -1.80
CA LEU A 23 10.38 -2.42 -2.39
C LEU A 23 10.55 -2.42 -3.90
N GLU A 24 10.06 -3.47 -4.57
CA GLU A 24 10.08 -3.53 -6.04
C GLU A 24 9.17 -2.45 -6.65
N PHE A 25 8.03 -2.19 -5.98
CA PHE A 25 7.06 -1.20 -6.39
C PHE A 25 6.62 -0.31 -5.22
N PRO A 26 6.12 0.91 -5.49
CA PRO A 26 5.59 1.80 -4.46
C PRO A 26 4.50 1.13 -3.62
N ARG A 27 4.50 1.46 -2.32
CA ARG A 27 3.48 1.07 -1.35
C ARG A 27 3.09 2.28 -0.53
N TYR A 28 1.84 2.35 -0.13
CA TYR A 28 1.38 3.41 0.77
C TYR A 28 0.29 2.90 1.70
N GLU A 29 0.10 3.65 2.78
CA GLU A 29 -0.93 3.38 3.76
C GLU A 29 -1.77 4.62 3.96
N THR A 30 -3.04 4.43 4.28
CA THR A 30 -3.96 5.51 4.63
C THR A 30 -4.38 5.36 6.07
N VAL A 31 -4.28 6.46 6.84
CA VAL A 31 -4.77 6.50 8.22
C VAL A 31 -6.22 6.95 8.18
N GLY A 32 -7.14 5.98 8.16
CA GLY A 32 -8.58 6.22 8.12
C GLY A 32 -9.18 6.27 6.71
N PRO A 33 -10.50 6.52 6.61
CA PRO A 33 -11.27 6.33 5.39
C PRO A 33 -10.93 7.38 4.33
N VAL A 34 -10.64 6.93 3.11
CA VAL A 34 -10.38 7.83 1.96
C VAL A 34 -11.64 8.56 1.49
N THR A 35 -12.83 8.05 1.83
CA THR A 35 -14.11 8.78 1.72
C THR A 35 -15.08 8.34 2.83
N ARG A 36 -16.10 9.17 3.13
CA ARG A 36 -17.04 8.98 4.26
C ARG A 36 -17.91 7.72 4.23
N HIS A 37 -17.82 6.91 3.17
CA HIS A 37 -18.56 5.64 3.01
C HIS A 37 -17.66 4.40 2.96
N PHE A 38 -16.36 4.55 3.19
CA PHE A 38 -15.37 3.46 3.17
C PHE A 38 -14.95 3.01 4.58
N ASP A 39 -14.13 1.95 4.64
CA ASP A 39 -13.67 1.33 5.88
C ASP A 39 -12.92 2.34 6.75
N LEU A 40 -13.30 2.41 8.02
CA LEU A 40 -12.80 3.39 8.98
C LEU A 40 -11.35 3.14 9.37
N LYS A 41 -10.82 1.94 9.14
CA LYS A 41 -9.46 1.55 9.55
C LYS A 41 -8.36 2.02 8.60
N GLY A 42 -8.71 2.42 7.38
CA GLY A 42 -7.74 2.73 6.32
C GLY A 42 -7.29 1.50 5.55
N TYR A 43 -6.24 1.67 4.74
CA TYR A 43 -5.79 0.68 3.76
C TYR A 43 -4.27 0.57 3.70
N GLN A 44 -3.77 -0.65 3.56
CA GLN A 44 -2.43 -0.91 3.02
C GLN A 44 -2.55 -1.20 1.53
N VAL A 45 -1.75 -0.53 0.71
CA VAL A 45 -1.84 -0.63 -0.75
C VAL A 45 -0.50 -1.02 -1.33
N THR A 46 -0.52 -2.04 -2.17
CA THR A 46 0.57 -2.45 -3.06
C THR A 46 0.24 -2.03 -4.49
N THR A 47 1.27 -1.70 -5.25
CA THR A 47 1.14 -1.29 -6.65
C THR A 47 2.00 -2.18 -7.53
N GLY A 48 1.72 -2.18 -8.84
CA GLY A 48 2.49 -2.92 -9.82
C GLY A 48 2.61 -2.12 -11.11
N ILE A 49 3.73 -2.26 -11.80
CA ILE A 49 4.05 -1.49 -13.01
C ILE A 49 4.45 -2.48 -14.10
N GLY A 50 3.64 -2.56 -15.16
CA GLY A 50 3.86 -3.44 -16.29
C GLY A 50 3.47 -2.79 -17.62
N ALA A 51 3.84 -3.44 -18.73
CA ALA A 51 3.52 -2.96 -20.08
C ALA A 51 2.01 -2.95 -20.37
N ASP A 52 1.23 -3.71 -19.59
CA ASP A 52 -0.22 -3.75 -19.66
C ASP A 52 -0.85 -3.86 -18.27
N LEU A 53 -2.18 -3.68 -18.23
CA LEU A 53 -2.97 -3.70 -17.00
C LEU A 53 -2.90 -5.06 -16.28
N MET A 54 -2.86 -6.17 -17.02
CA MET A 54 -2.83 -7.50 -16.42
C MET A 54 -1.50 -7.76 -15.72
N GLN A 55 -0.39 -7.30 -16.31
CA GLN A 55 0.92 -7.39 -15.67
C GLN A 55 0.97 -6.51 -14.41
N GLY A 56 0.58 -5.23 -14.51
CA GLY A 56 0.54 -4.34 -13.34
C GLY A 56 -0.37 -4.86 -12.22
N ALA A 57 -1.51 -5.47 -12.56
CA ALA A 57 -2.40 -6.08 -11.58
C ALA A 57 -1.77 -7.32 -10.90
N ARG A 58 -1.09 -8.18 -11.66
CA ARG A 58 -0.38 -9.35 -11.11
C ARG A 58 0.71 -8.91 -10.15
N ASP A 59 1.50 -7.92 -10.52
CA ASP A 59 2.60 -7.41 -9.70
C ASP A 59 2.07 -6.79 -8.39
N ALA A 60 0.98 -6.01 -8.46
CA ALA A 60 0.33 -5.45 -7.28
C ALA A 60 -0.18 -6.56 -6.33
N VAL A 61 -0.81 -7.60 -6.86
CA VAL A 61 -1.33 -8.72 -6.05
C VAL A 61 -0.21 -9.56 -5.45
N SER A 62 0.83 -9.88 -6.21
CA SER A 62 2.01 -10.59 -5.69
C SER A 62 2.63 -9.84 -4.51
N GLY A 63 2.82 -8.53 -4.63
CA GLY A 63 3.30 -7.71 -3.51
C GLY A 63 2.39 -7.72 -2.29
N MET A 64 1.06 -7.85 -2.47
CA MET A 64 0.12 -7.99 -1.35
C MET A 64 0.23 -9.36 -0.67
N ILE A 65 0.41 -10.43 -1.46
CA ILE A 65 0.64 -11.78 -0.93
C ILE A 65 1.91 -11.80 -0.07
N ASP A 66 3.01 -11.20 -0.55
CA ASP A 66 4.27 -11.12 0.20
C ASP A 66 4.10 -10.31 1.48
N LEU A 67 3.38 -9.20 1.42
CA LEU A 67 3.08 -8.37 2.59
C LEU A 67 2.32 -9.15 3.66
N LEU A 68 1.22 -9.81 3.29
CA LEU A 68 0.39 -10.57 4.22
C LEU A 68 1.15 -11.77 4.79
N SER A 69 1.88 -12.49 3.94
CA SER A 69 2.73 -13.62 4.37
C SER A 69 3.76 -13.17 5.39
N THR A 70 4.41 -12.03 5.16
CA THR A 70 5.41 -11.47 6.06
C THR A 70 4.80 -11.02 7.39
N GLN A 71 3.65 -10.35 7.37
CA GLN A 71 3.01 -9.81 8.57
C GLN A 71 2.36 -10.89 9.44
N GLN A 72 1.75 -11.90 8.82
CA GLN A 72 0.96 -12.91 9.51
C GLN A 72 1.72 -14.22 9.72
N GLY A 73 2.90 -14.38 9.12
CA GLY A 73 3.69 -15.62 9.21
C GLY A 73 3.03 -16.82 8.52
N ILE A 74 2.12 -16.56 7.57
CA ILE A 74 1.40 -17.58 6.79
C ILE A 74 2.13 -17.86 5.48
N SER A 75 1.97 -19.08 4.94
CA SER A 75 2.58 -19.40 3.66
C SER A 75 1.81 -18.71 2.51
N PRO A 76 2.49 -18.25 1.44
CA PRO A 76 1.85 -17.59 0.30
C PRO A 76 0.75 -18.43 -0.38
N VAL A 77 0.84 -19.75 -0.29
CA VAL A 77 -0.11 -20.70 -0.89
C VAL A 77 -1.43 -20.73 -0.11
N GLU A 78 -1.41 -20.47 1.20
CA GLU A 78 -2.61 -20.44 2.03
C GLU A 78 -3.39 -19.13 1.84
N GLY A 79 -2.70 -18.02 1.58
CA GLY A 79 -3.28 -16.67 1.49
C GLY A 79 -4.48 -16.50 0.55
N PRO A 80 -4.43 -16.91 -0.74
CA PRO A 80 -5.54 -16.68 -1.68
C PRO A 80 -6.71 -17.67 -1.56
N TYR A 81 -6.59 -18.72 -0.75
CA TYR A 81 -7.65 -19.73 -0.54
C TYR A 81 -8.20 -19.75 0.90
N ALA A 82 -7.69 -18.90 1.80
CA ALA A 82 -8.03 -18.90 3.23
C ALA A 82 -8.82 -17.66 3.70
N LEU A 83 -9.31 -16.81 2.80
CA LEU A 83 -10.15 -15.63 3.10
C LEU A 83 -11.50 -15.69 2.38
#